data_AF-H3GSL0-F1
#
_entry.id   AF-H3GSL0-F1
#
_cell.length_a   1.000
_cell.length_b   1.000
_cell.length_c   1.000
_cell.angle_alpha   90.00
_cell.angle_beta   90.00
_cell.angle_gamma   90.00
#
_symmetry.space_group_name_H-M   'P 1'
#
loop_
_entity.id
_entity.type
_entity.pdbx_description
1 polymer ?
#
loop_
_entity_poly.entity_id
_entity_poly.type
_entity_poly.pdbx_seq_one_letter_code
_entity_poly.pdbx_strand_id
1 'polypeptide(L)'
;MFMPDKPHRYGSKMFMTCDSRTAYCNRFEIYAGKHRHDAKGGASPYDHKTGAAAQVRNFKVVLASNRHQWHVVVVDRFYSSVLLCVELLAMNVYVVGTVMSNRLCLDPALKEGRATRPASIPRGTFKFARSVAIPSTVMFHWWDPVTDYQRWMGGVDVHDQLRLQKYSLQTSTKFLKYYKSLFFGFVDIALVNAFLSHKEAAVMGCKPAMKRGAWFGVLQNQLLQLKAEDFAGVVATPLSGSQKRQRTHIRVTHQLEQRNDWVTVGGVQKRRHGRSFSITFFCERCSLDDAKLWLCNNIRRQYNGVNKTCFDIWHDDFDAGESIPATLGKHVVLRHPGQRAGKRKRTRRELRLAGDREGSGDMDSDDSDFED
;
A
#
# COMPACT_ATOMS: atom_id res chain seq x y z
N MET A 1 0.71 2.50 -1.31
CA MET A 1 0.01 3.53 -0.50
C MET A 1 1.00 4.62 -0.13
N PHE A 2 0.57 5.89 -0.09
CA PHE A 2 1.39 7.00 0.41
C PHE A 2 1.26 7.10 1.94
N MET A 3 2.38 7.21 2.64
CA MET A 3 2.50 7.33 4.10
C MET A 3 3.54 8.41 4.41
N PRO A 4 3.11 9.66 4.67
CA PRO A 4 4.02 10.82 4.70
C PRO A 4 5.10 10.73 5.79
N ASP A 5 4.74 10.17 6.95
CA ASP A 5 5.60 10.14 8.14
C ASP A 5 6.57 8.94 8.16
N LYS A 6 6.54 8.09 7.12
CA LYS A 6 7.44 6.92 7.01
C LYS A 6 8.69 7.28 6.20
N PRO A 7 9.89 6.76 6.56
CA PRO A 7 11.12 6.99 5.81
C PRO A 7 10.97 6.67 4.32
N HIS A 8 10.28 5.57 4.02
CA HIS A 8 9.81 5.24 2.68
C HIS A 8 8.34 5.62 2.53
N ARG A 9 8.11 6.79 1.93
CA ARG A 9 6.77 7.39 1.80
C ARG A 9 5.81 6.62 0.90
N TYR A 10 6.30 5.74 0.04
CA TYR A 10 5.48 4.90 -0.83
C TYR A 10 5.82 3.43 -0.62
N GLY A 11 4.81 2.63 -0.33
CA GLY A 11 5.00 1.20 -0.15
C GLY A 11 3.71 0.41 0.06
N SER A 12 3.88 -0.89 0.26
CA SER A 12 2.82 -1.78 0.72
C SER A 12 2.64 -1.62 2.23
N LYS A 13 1.38 -1.55 2.69
CA LYS A 13 1.07 -1.49 4.12
C LYS A 13 0.69 -2.88 4.61
N MET A 14 1.21 -3.28 5.76
CA MET A 14 0.92 -4.55 6.42
C MET A 14 0.40 -4.30 7.83
N PHE A 15 -0.57 -5.08 8.27
CA PHE A 15 -1.07 -5.13 9.64
C PHE A 15 -0.43 -6.34 10.31
N MET A 16 0.56 -6.13 11.16
CA MET A 16 1.34 -7.19 11.79
C MET A 16 0.89 -7.42 13.24
N THR A 17 1.00 -8.67 13.68
CA THR A 17 0.85 -9.11 15.05
C THR A 17 2.16 -9.75 15.48
N CYS A 18 2.90 -9.05 16.32
CA CYS A 18 4.19 -9.51 16.84
C CYS A 18 4.12 -9.75 18.34
N ASP A 19 4.92 -10.68 18.82
CA ASP A 19 5.16 -10.84 20.26
C ASP A 19 5.88 -9.59 20.81
N SER A 20 5.44 -9.11 21.97
CA SER A 20 5.91 -7.86 22.56
C SER A 20 7.32 -7.98 23.11
N ARG A 21 7.72 -9.18 23.57
CA ARG A 21 9.05 -9.42 24.16
C ARG A 21 10.10 -9.74 23.11
N THR A 22 9.79 -10.67 22.21
CA THR A 22 10.76 -11.22 21.26
C THR A 22 10.73 -10.51 19.91
N ALA A 23 9.70 -9.72 19.62
CA ALA A 23 9.41 -9.16 18.31
C ALA A 23 9.11 -10.22 17.22
N TYR A 24 8.83 -11.47 17.60
CA TYR A 24 8.48 -12.53 16.66
C TYR A 24 7.15 -12.21 15.96
N CYS A 25 7.14 -12.18 14.63
CA CYS A 25 5.93 -11.90 13.86
C CYS A 25 5.09 -13.18 13.73
N ASN A 26 4.00 -13.27 14.48
CA ASN A 26 3.09 -14.41 14.43
C ASN A 26 2.24 -14.42 13.16
N ARG A 27 1.72 -13.24 12.78
CA ARG A 27 0.83 -13.12 11.63
C ARG A 27 0.82 -11.71 11.09
N PHE A 28 0.56 -11.59 9.78
CA PHE A 28 0.32 -10.30 9.15
C PHE A 28 -0.76 -10.39 8.08
N GLU A 29 -1.41 -9.27 7.82
CA GLU A 29 -2.35 -9.09 6.71
C GLU A 29 -1.92 -7.90 5.84
N ILE A 30 -2.03 -8.03 4.53
CA ILE A 30 -1.63 -6.96 3.59
C ILE A 30 -2.83 -6.07 3.31
N TYR A 31 -2.63 -4.76 3.44
CA TYR A 31 -3.63 -3.79 3.02
C TYR A 31 -3.66 -3.70 1.49
N ALA A 32 -4.75 -4.20 0.89
CA ALA A 32 -4.96 -4.23 -0.56
C ALA A 32 -5.64 -2.96 -1.12
N GLY A 33 -5.84 -1.92 -0.31
CA GLY A 33 -6.55 -0.70 -0.72
C GLY A 33 -8.05 -0.75 -0.46
N LYS A 34 -8.75 0.32 -0.86
CA LYS A 34 -10.22 0.36 -0.83
C LYS A 34 -10.73 -0.41 -2.03
N HIS A 35 -11.46 -1.50 -1.80
CA HIS A 35 -12.29 -2.08 -2.86
C HIS A 35 -13.34 -1.02 -3.22
N ARG A 36 -13.41 -0.61 -4.49
CA ARG A 36 -14.63 0.04 -4.97
C ARG A 36 -15.72 -1.03 -4.81
N HIS A 37 -16.79 -0.70 -4.11
CA HIS A 37 -18.00 -1.52 -4.20
C HIS A 37 -18.35 -1.55 -5.68
N ASP A 38 -18.21 -2.71 -6.31
CA ASP A 38 -18.92 -2.93 -7.57
C ASP A 38 -20.39 -2.73 -7.23
N ALA A 39 -21.13 -2.05 -8.11
CA ALA A 39 -22.55 -1.68 -7.92
C ALA A 39 -23.51 -2.89 -7.80
N LYS A 40 -22.99 -4.09 -7.57
CA LYS A 40 -23.76 -5.29 -7.21
C LYS A 40 -23.50 -5.56 -5.74
N GLY A 41 -24.52 -5.32 -4.91
CA GLY A 41 -24.52 -5.36 -3.45
C GLY A 41 -24.18 -6.69 -2.79
N GLY A 42 -23.12 -7.37 -3.22
CA GLY A 42 -22.48 -8.42 -2.43
C GLY A 42 -21.61 -7.78 -1.37
N ALA A 43 -22.06 -7.81 -0.11
CA ALA A 43 -21.16 -7.58 1.01
C ALA A 43 -20.04 -8.63 0.93
N SER A 44 -18.78 -8.21 0.73
CA SER A 44 -17.67 -9.10 1.05
C SER A 44 -17.84 -9.48 2.53
N PRO A 45 -17.77 -10.78 2.90
CA PRO A 45 -17.89 -11.20 4.30
C PRO A 45 -16.77 -10.62 5.18
N TYR A 46 -15.74 -10.03 4.56
CA TYR A 46 -14.60 -9.44 5.24
C TYR A 46 -14.53 -7.92 5.00
N ASP A 47 -14.64 -7.15 6.08
CA ASP A 47 -14.27 -5.74 6.04
C ASP A 47 -12.74 -5.61 5.89
N HIS A 48 -12.32 -5.24 4.67
CA HIS A 48 -10.94 -4.89 4.35
C HIS A 48 -10.67 -3.39 4.59
N LYS A 49 -11.67 -2.61 5.01
CA LYS A 49 -11.59 -1.15 5.07
C LYS A 49 -10.95 -0.64 6.36
N THR A 50 -10.88 -1.46 7.41
CA THR A 50 -10.38 -1.03 8.72
C THR A 50 -9.22 -1.91 9.20
N GLY A 51 -8.15 -1.27 9.69
CA GLY A 51 -7.03 -2.00 10.29
C GLY A 51 -7.42 -2.76 11.55
N ALA A 52 -8.45 -2.30 12.27
CA ALA A 52 -9.01 -2.98 13.43
C ALA A 52 -9.58 -4.36 13.06
N ALA A 53 -10.37 -4.47 11.99
CA ALA A 53 -10.91 -5.74 11.53
C ALA A 53 -9.81 -6.74 11.12
N ALA A 54 -8.73 -6.24 10.50
CA ALA A 54 -7.55 -7.07 10.21
C ALA A 54 -6.90 -7.62 11.48
N GLN A 55 -6.81 -6.81 12.53
CA GLN A 55 -6.26 -7.27 13.81
C GLN A 55 -7.16 -8.31 14.50
N VAL A 56 -8.49 -8.13 14.49
CA VAL A 56 -9.41 -9.14 15.03
C VAL A 56 -9.21 -10.48 14.33
N ARG A 57 -9.13 -10.51 13.00
CA ARG A 57 -8.86 -11.75 12.25
C ARG A 57 -7.50 -12.34 12.57
N ASN A 58 -6.47 -11.49 12.67
CA ASN A 58 -5.15 -11.94 13.07
C ASN A 58 -5.17 -12.61 14.43
N PHE A 59 -5.79 -11.97 15.43
CA PHE A 59 -5.88 -12.50 16.78
C PHE A 59 -6.73 -13.78 16.84
N LYS A 60 -7.83 -13.88 16.10
CA LYS A 60 -8.61 -15.12 16.02
C LYS A 60 -7.76 -16.32 15.60
N VAL A 61 -6.87 -16.13 14.63
CA VAL A 61 -5.97 -17.21 14.18
C VAL A 61 -4.83 -17.45 15.17
N VAL A 62 -4.16 -16.38 15.63
CA VAL A 62 -3.01 -16.50 16.54
C VAL A 62 -3.42 -17.11 17.88
N LEU A 63 -4.63 -16.81 18.37
CA LEU A 63 -5.11 -17.25 19.68
C LEU A 63 -5.95 -18.53 19.64
N ALA A 64 -6.30 -19.07 18.46
CA ALA A 64 -7.14 -20.27 18.33
C ALA A 64 -6.53 -21.52 18.99
N SER A 65 -5.21 -21.62 19.03
CA SER A 65 -4.49 -22.81 19.52
C SER A 65 -3.74 -22.56 20.83
N ASN A 66 -4.12 -21.51 21.56
CA ASN A 66 -3.26 -20.99 22.62
C ASN A 66 -3.44 -21.70 23.97
N ARG A 67 -2.34 -21.77 24.72
CA ARG A 67 -2.27 -22.45 26.03
C ARG A 67 -2.92 -21.67 27.17
N HIS A 68 -3.10 -20.36 26.99
CA HIS A 68 -3.61 -19.45 28.01
C HIS A 68 -5.05 -19.03 27.69
N GLN A 69 -5.87 -18.90 28.73
CA GLN A 69 -7.27 -18.49 28.58
C GLN A 69 -7.41 -17.00 28.24
N TRP A 70 -6.51 -16.16 28.76
CA TRP A 70 -6.54 -14.71 28.63
C TRP A 70 -5.25 -14.17 28.05
N HIS A 71 -5.36 -13.13 27.22
CA HIS A 71 -4.22 -12.48 26.58
C HIS A 71 -4.33 -10.96 26.73
N VAL A 72 -3.18 -10.28 26.64
CA VAL A 72 -3.12 -8.81 26.57
C VAL A 72 -2.52 -8.42 25.22
N VAL A 73 -3.19 -7.53 24.51
CA VAL A 73 -2.67 -6.92 23.28
C VAL A 73 -2.41 -5.44 23.50
N VAL A 74 -1.23 -4.99 23.05
CA VAL A 74 -0.86 -3.58 23.10
C VAL A 74 -0.98 -3.01 21.69
N VAL A 75 -1.78 -1.96 21.54
CA VAL A 75 -2.14 -1.40 20.23
C VAL A 75 -1.85 0.10 20.14
N ASP A 76 -1.48 0.53 18.94
CA ASP A 76 -1.34 1.94 18.60
C ASP A 76 -2.72 2.64 18.50
N ARG A 77 -2.75 3.96 18.69
CA ARG A 77 -3.93 4.84 18.61
C ARG A 77 -4.70 4.73 17.30
N PHE A 78 -4.04 4.29 16.23
CA PHE A 78 -4.68 4.01 14.96
C PHE A 78 -5.77 2.93 15.08
N TYR A 79 -5.54 1.90 15.90
CA TYR A 79 -6.46 0.78 16.11
C TYR A 79 -7.43 1.02 17.27
N SER A 80 -6.98 1.75 18.30
CA SER A 80 -7.75 1.94 19.53
C SER A 80 -9.13 2.56 19.28
N SER A 81 -10.15 1.81 19.69
CA SER A 81 -11.56 2.23 19.71
C SER A 81 -12.31 1.40 20.73
N VAL A 82 -13.38 1.96 21.32
CA VAL A 82 -14.20 1.22 22.29
C VAL A 82 -14.78 -0.05 21.68
N LEU A 83 -15.27 0.02 20.42
CA LEU A 83 -15.80 -1.15 19.71
C LEU A 83 -14.78 -2.29 19.61
N LEU A 84 -13.52 -1.98 19.25
CA LEU A 84 -12.46 -2.99 19.21
C LEU A 84 -12.20 -3.59 20.60
N CYS A 85 -12.22 -2.79 21.67
CA CYS A 85 -12.06 -3.29 23.03
C CYS A 85 -13.19 -4.25 23.42
N VAL A 86 -14.45 -3.96 23.06
CA VAL A 86 -15.59 -4.85 23.33
C VAL A 86 -15.45 -6.17 22.58
N GLU A 87 -15.11 -6.12 21.29
CA GLU A 87 -14.97 -7.30 20.45
C GLU A 87 -13.83 -8.21 20.93
N LEU A 88 -12.70 -7.62 21.33
CA LEU A 88 -11.56 -8.37 21.86
C LEU A 88 -11.82 -8.91 23.27
N LEU A 89 -12.56 -8.18 24.11
CA LEU A 89 -12.96 -8.68 25.42
C LEU A 89 -13.83 -9.94 25.31
N ALA A 90 -14.74 -9.99 24.33
CA ALA A 90 -15.54 -11.19 24.03
C ALA A 90 -14.69 -12.38 23.54
N MET A 91 -13.45 -12.13 23.11
CA MET A 91 -12.45 -13.15 22.73
C MET A 91 -11.47 -13.48 23.88
N ASN A 92 -11.74 -13.05 25.11
CA ASN A 92 -10.83 -13.15 26.26
C ASN A 92 -9.49 -12.43 26.05
N VAL A 93 -9.52 -11.26 25.40
CA VAL A 93 -8.34 -10.44 25.12
C VAL A 93 -8.50 -9.05 25.74
N TYR A 94 -7.60 -8.70 26.65
CA TYR A 94 -7.47 -7.34 27.15
C TYR A 94 -6.72 -6.47 26.15
N VAL A 95 -7.15 -5.22 26.03
CA VAL A 95 -6.53 -4.24 25.12
C VAL A 95 -5.94 -3.11 25.93
N VAL A 96 -4.67 -2.81 25.68
CA VAL A 96 -3.98 -1.64 26.20
C VAL A 96 -3.55 -0.79 25.01
N GLY A 97 -3.87 0.49 25.02
CA GLY A 97 -3.52 1.36 23.90
C GLY A 97 -3.76 2.82 24.20
N THR A 98 -3.09 3.67 23.45
CA THR A 98 -3.39 5.11 23.44
C THR A 98 -4.63 5.37 22.59
N VAL A 99 -5.42 6.40 22.88
CA VAL A 99 -6.66 6.71 22.14
C VAL A 99 -6.57 8.12 21.56
N MET A 100 -7.08 8.33 20.34
CA MET A 100 -7.17 9.68 19.78
C MET A 100 -8.28 10.47 20.51
N SER A 101 -8.03 11.73 20.83
CA SER A 101 -8.93 12.60 21.61
C SER A 101 -10.29 12.86 20.94
N ASN A 102 -10.36 12.68 19.62
CA ASN A 102 -11.57 12.82 18.82
C ASN A 102 -12.33 11.48 18.63
N ARG A 103 -11.89 10.38 19.26
CA ARG A 103 -12.67 9.13 19.23
C ARG A 103 -13.98 9.30 19.98
N LEU A 104 -15.02 8.70 19.42
CA LEU A 104 -16.30 8.54 20.10
C LEU A 104 -16.11 7.72 21.37
N CYS A 105 -16.95 7.99 22.38
CA CYS A 105 -16.94 7.34 23.69
C CYS A 105 -15.73 7.66 24.59
N LEU A 106 -14.88 8.63 24.22
CA LEU A 106 -13.91 9.20 25.16
C LEU A 106 -14.60 10.26 26.04
N ASP A 107 -14.56 10.06 27.35
CA ASP A 107 -15.11 10.99 28.34
C ASP A 107 -14.47 12.40 28.17
N PRO A 108 -15.27 13.46 27.96
CA PRO A 108 -14.78 14.82 27.88
C PRO A 108 -13.93 15.26 29.08
N ALA A 109 -14.18 14.71 30.29
CA ALA A 109 -13.41 15.04 31.50
C ALA A 109 -11.94 14.59 31.44
N LEU A 110 -11.64 13.62 30.57
CA LEU A 110 -10.27 13.12 30.33
C LEU A 110 -9.52 13.90 29.25
N LYS A 111 -10.21 14.78 28.50
CA LYS A 111 -9.58 15.56 27.44
C LYS A 111 -8.81 16.72 28.04
N GLU A 112 -7.58 16.86 27.61
CA GLU A 112 -6.69 17.94 28.01
C GLU A 112 -6.19 18.66 26.76
N GLY A 113 -6.22 20.00 26.79
CA GLY A 113 -5.80 20.81 25.66
C GLY A 113 -4.28 20.94 25.56
N ARG A 114 -3.58 20.70 26.68
CA ARG A 114 -2.12 20.82 26.77
C ARG A 114 -1.44 19.52 26.37
N ALA A 115 -0.39 19.63 25.56
CA ALA A 115 0.41 18.48 25.14
C ALA A 115 1.37 17.98 26.23
N THR A 116 1.76 18.85 27.18
CA THR A 116 2.78 18.56 28.20
C THR A 116 2.29 18.91 29.61
N ARG A 117 2.82 18.20 30.60
CA ARG A 117 2.51 18.41 32.02
C ARG A 117 2.93 19.82 32.48
N PRO A 118 1.99 20.65 32.99
CA PRO A 118 2.32 21.91 33.65
C PRO A 118 3.17 21.68 34.89
N ALA A 119 4.10 22.60 35.19
CA ALA A 119 4.97 22.51 36.36
C ALA A 119 4.19 22.45 37.70
N SER A 120 3.00 23.07 37.74
CA SER A 120 2.12 23.07 38.92
C SER A 120 1.48 21.72 39.25
N ILE A 121 1.44 20.79 38.29
CA ILE A 121 0.81 19.48 38.50
C ILE A 121 1.88 18.50 38.97
N PRO A 122 1.77 17.86 40.15
CA PRO A 122 2.74 16.87 40.60
C PRO A 122 2.90 15.69 39.63
N ARG A 123 4.10 15.09 39.59
CA ARG A 123 4.33 13.83 38.86
C ARG A 123 3.46 12.71 39.42
N GLY A 124 3.06 11.78 38.58
CA GLY A 124 2.17 10.68 38.90
C GLY A 124 0.68 11.06 38.93
N THR A 125 0.34 12.33 38.71
CA THR A 125 -1.06 12.76 38.64
C THR A 125 -1.75 12.15 37.41
N PHE A 126 -2.89 11.51 37.62
CA PHE A 126 -3.74 10.99 36.54
C PHE A 126 -5.23 11.28 36.81
N LYS A 127 -5.99 11.37 35.73
CA LYS A 127 -7.47 11.36 35.75
C LYS A 127 -7.93 10.06 35.13
N PHE A 128 -9.01 9.46 35.61
CA PHE A 128 -9.58 8.27 34.97
C PHE A 128 -11.10 8.33 34.94
N ALA A 129 -11.67 7.66 33.96
CA ALA A 129 -13.08 7.41 33.82
C ALA A 129 -13.29 5.91 33.58
N ARG A 130 -14.34 5.36 34.19
CA ARG A 130 -14.75 3.97 33.98
C ARG A 130 -16.06 3.97 33.20
N SER A 131 -16.15 3.11 32.20
CA SER A 131 -17.40 2.94 31.47
C SER A 131 -18.46 2.32 32.39
N VAL A 132 -19.65 2.92 32.43
CA VAL A 132 -20.81 2.40 33.17
C VAL A 132 -21.35 1.14 32.50
N ALA A 133 -21.40 1.13 31.17
CA ALA A 133 -21.90 -0.01 30.40
C ALA A 133 -20.95 -1.22 30.39
N ILE A 134 -19.63 -0.96 30.49
CA ILE A 134 -18.60 -2.00 30.43
C ILE A 134 -17.56 -1.72 31.53
N PRO A 135 -17.80 -2.19 32.78
CA PRO A 135 -16.96 -1.84 33.93
C PRO A 135 -15.48 -2.21 33.81
N SER A 136 -15.15 -3.19 32.97
CA SER A 136 -13.78 -3.58 32.64
C SER A 136 -13.04 -2.60 31.74
N THR A 137 -13.75 -1.64 31.13
CA THR A 137 -13.15 -0.59 30.30
C THR A 137 -12.87 0.64 31.15
N VAL A 138 -11.58 0.92 31.34
CA VAL A 138 -11.08 2.11 32.03
C VAL A 138 -10.27 2.94 31.03
N MET A 139 -10.54 4.24 31.01
CA MET A 139 -9.75 5.22 30.28
C MET A 139 -9.10 6.14 31.29
N PHE A 140 -7.86 6.54 31.04
CA PHE A 140 -7.18 7.48 31.90
C PHE A 140 -6.30 8.42 31.09
N HIS A 141 -6.15 9.63 31.62
CA HIS A 141 -5.18 10.61 31.20
C HIS A 141 -4.06 10.64 32.22
N TRP A 142 -2.84 10.30 31.78
CA TRP A 142 -1.63 10.31 32.60
C TRP A 142 -0.68 11.38 32.07
N TRP A 143 -0.20 12.26 32.95
CA TRP A 143 0.66 13.39 32.56
C TRP A 143 2.11 13.00 32.24
N ASP A 144 2.64 12.04 32.98
CA ASP A 144 3.93 11.41 32.72
C ASP A 144 3.82 10.23 31.71
N PRO A 145 4.94 9.84 31.09
CA PRO A 145 5.06 8.60 30.32
C PRO A 145 4.53 7.37 31.07
N VAL A 146 3.63 6.62 30.42
CA VAL A 146 3.12 5.33 30.95
C VAL A 146 4.13 4.24 30.62
N THR A 147 4.98 3.90 31.59
CA THR A 147 6.11 2.98 31.43
C THR A 147 5.69 1.59 30.98
N ASP A 148 4.60 1.04 31.53
CA ASP A 148 4.13 -0.30 31.17
C ASP A 148 3.65 -0.38 29.71
N TYR A 149 2.91 0.63 29.24
CA TYR A 149 2.54 0.72 27.83
C TYR A 149 3.80 0.81 26.96
N GLN A 150 4.75 1.67 27.31
CA GLN A 150 5.99 1.84 26.54
C GLN A 150 6.87 0.60 26.52
N ARG A 151 6.88 -0.19 27.60
CA ARG A 151 7.66 -1.42 27.72
C ARG A 151 7.17 -2.51 26.77
N TRP A 152 5.86 -2.64 26.61
CA TRP A 152 5.25 -3.71 25.80
C TRP A 152 4.84 -3.26 24.40
N MET A 153 4.72 -1.95 24.18
CA MET A 153 4.62 -1.37 22.85
C MET A 153 5.96 -1.49 22.12
N GLY A 154 5.91 -1.63 20.80
CA GLY A 154 7.10 -1.59 19.96
C GLY A 154 7.59 -2.94 19.44
N GLY A 155 7.00 -4.08 19.84
CA GLY A 155 7.36 -5.38 19.26
C GLY A 155 7.28 -5.41 17.72
N VAL A 156 6.27 -4.74 17.14
CA VAL A 156 6.14 -4.55 15.69
C VAL A 156 7.23 -3.63 15.13
N ASP A 157 7.54 -2.52 15.79
CA ASP A 157 8.55 -1.57 15.34
C ASP A 157 9.97 -2.16 15.42
N VAL A 158 10.27 -2.94 16.45
CA VAL A 158 11.53 -3.70 16.58
C VAL A 158 11.64 -4.73 15.47
N HIS A 159 10.55 -5.46 15.15
CA HIS A 159 10.54 -6.38 14.03
C HIS A 159 10.79 -5.66 12.70
N ASP A 160 10.09 -4.55 12.45
CA ASP A 160 10.23 -3.73 11.23
C ASP A 160 11.65 -3.16 11.11
N GLN A 161 12.22 -2.70 12.22
CA GLN A 161 13.58 -2.21 12.30
C GLN A 161 14.59 -3.32 11.99
N LEU A 162 14.43 -4.51 12.58
CA LEU A 162 15.28 -5.66 12.25
C LEU A 162 15.15 -6.01 10.76
N ARG A 163 13.94 -6.00 10.20
CA ARG A 163 13.67 -6.33 8.80
C ARG A 163 14.36 -5.36 7.84
N LEU A 164 14.20 -4.05 8.03
CA LEU A 164 14.63 -3.01 7.08
C LEU A 164 16.10 -2.54 7.25
N GLN A 165 16.86 -3.19 8.13
CA GLN A 165 18.26 -2.89 8.41
C GLN A 165 19.23 -3.47 7.36
N LYS A 166 20.53 -3.56 7.71
CA LYS A 166 21.68 -3.98 6.89
C LYS A 166 21.50 -5.26 6.05
N TYR A 167 20.60 -6.17 6.46
CA TYR A 167 20.41 -7.48 5.81
C TYR A 167 19.10 -7.60 5.02
N SER A 168 18.40 -6.48 4.79
CA SER A 168 17.12 -6.42 4.06
C SER A 168 17.30 -6.71 2.56
N LEU A 169 16.69 -7.80 2.09
CA LEU A 169 16.63 -8.14 0.66
C LEU A 169 15.67 -7.22 -0.09
N GLN A 170 14.59 -6.81 0.55
CA GLN A 170 13.59 -5.92 -0.04
C GLN A 170 14.19 -4.57 -0.45
N THR A 171 15.15 -4.06 0.33
CA THR A 171 15.79 -2.76 0.09
C THR A 171 17.11 -2.85 -0.68
N SER A 172 17.72 -4.04 -0.76
CA SER A 172 19.00 -4.22 -1.46
C SER A 172 18.86 -4.12 -2.99
N THR A 173 17.67 -4.38 -3.52
CA THR A 173 17.41 -4.42 -4.97
C THR A 173 16.16 -3.64 -5.35
N LYS A 174 16.23 -2.92 -6.48
CA LYS A 174 15.09 -2.20 -7.05
C LYS A 174 14.49 -3.00 -8.19
N PHE A 175 13.19 -3.28 -8.09
CA PHE A 175 12.45 -3.98 -9.14
C PHE A 175 11.44 -3.06 -9.81
N LEU A 176 11.29 -3.19 -11.13
CA LEU A 176 10.24 -2.51 -11.89
C LEU A 176 8.83 -2.96 -11.45
N LYS A 177 8.69 -4.25 -11.09
CA LYS A 177 7.41 -4.84 -10.68
C LYS A 177 7.33 -4.95 -9.16
N TYR A 178 6.32 -4.29 -8.56
CA TYR A 178 6.19 -4.15 -7.10
C TYR A 178 6.13 -5.49 -6.34
N TYR A 179 5.52 -6.52 -6.93
CA TYR A 179 5.35 -7.81 -6.26
C TYR A 179 6.67 -8.54 -6.01
N LYS A 180 7.71 -8.25 -6.80
CA LYS A 180 9.06 -8.82 -6.57
C LYS A 180 9.65 -8.27 -5.27
N SER A 181 9.59 -6.95 -5.09
CA SER A 181 9.99 -6.31 -3.83
C SER A 181 9.14 -6.81 -2.66
N LEU A 182 7.83 -6.99 -2.86
CA LEU A 182 6.94 -7.54 -1.84
C LEU A 182 7.31 -8.97 -1.43
N PHE A 183 7.66 -9.83 -2.39
CA PHE A 183 8.12 -11.19 -2.12
C PHE A 183 9.38 -11.20 -1.25
N PHE A 184 10.39 -10.39 -1.58
CA PHE A 184 11.58 -10.26 -0.74
C PHE A 184 11.26 -9.71 0.65
N GLY A 185 10.25 -8.84 0.78
CA GLY A 185 9.74 -8.42 2.08
C GLY A 185 9.20 -9.59 2.93
N PHE A 186 8.57 -10.59 2.32
CA PHE A 186 8.13 -11.81 3.04
C PHE A 186 9.31 -12.69 3.43
N VAL A 187 10.31 -12.82 2.54
CA VAL A 187 11.56 -13.53 2.86
C VAL A 187 12.26 -12.84 4.03
N ASP A 188 12.32 -11.51 4.05
CA ASP A 188 12.91 -10.76 5.16
C ASP A 188 12.17 -11.01 6.49
N ILE A 189 10.83 -11.07 6.49
CA ILE A 189 10.05 -11.44 7.69
C ILE A 189 10.42 -12.85 8.17
N ALA A 190 10.50 -13.83 7.26
CA ALA A 190 10.86 -15.21 7.59
C ALA A 190 12.29 -15.31 8.16
N LEU A 191 13.25 -14.58 7.56
CA LEU A 191 14.63 -14.52 8.01
C LEU A 191 14.75 -13.89 9.40
N VAL A 192 14.00 -12.81 9.68
CA VAL A 192 13.96 -12.21 11.02
C VAL A 192 13.35 -13.17 12.03
N ASN A 193 12.21 -13.80 11.70
CA ASN A 193 11.59 -14.79 12.58
C ASN A 193 12.52 -15.96 12.90
N ALA A 194 13.20 -16.52 11.90
CA ALA A 194 14.16 -17.61 12.10
C ALA A 194 15.33 -17.21 13.01
N PHE A 195 15.86 -15.98 12.86
CA PHE A 195 16.89 -15.46 13.76
C PHE A 195 16.37 -15.28 15.20
N LEU A 196 15.13 -14.80 15.37
CA LEU A 196 14.51 -14.66 16.68
C LEU A 196 14.29 -16.03 17.35
N SER A 197 13.84 -17.03 16.59
CA SER A 197 13.72 -18.41 17.07
C SER A 197 15.06 -18.99 17.50
N HIS A 198 16.14 -18.73 16.76
CA HIS A 198 17.50 -19.11 17.16
C HIS A 198 17.90 -18.45 18.49
N LYS A 199 17.60 -17.16 18.68
CA LYS A 199 17.89 -16.48 19.96
C LYS A 199 17.15 -17.13 21.13
N GLU A 200 15.85 -17.39 20.99
CA GLU A 200 15.07 -18.03 22.05
C GLU A 200 15.55 -19.47 22.32
N ALA A 201 15.89 -20.23 21.28
CA ALA A 201 16.45 -21.57 21.42
C ALA A 201 17.82 -21.58 22.13
N ALA A 202 18.67 -20.58 21.85
CA ALA A 202 19.94 -20.41 22.55
C ALA A 202 19.74 -20.11 24.04
N VAL A 203 18.76 -19.24 24.38
CA VAL A 203 18.38 -18.95 25.77
C VAL A 203 17.88 -20.21 26.47
N MET A 204 16.97 -20.96 25.86
CA MET A 204 16.46 -22.23 26.41
C MET A 204 17.56 -23.28 26.60
N GLY A 205 18.53 -23.33 25.69
CA GLY A 205 19.67 -24.22 25.77
C GLY A 205 20.82 -23.72 26.65
N CYS A 206 20.66 -22.58 27.35
CA CYS A 206 21.70 -21.92 28.14
C CYS A 206 23.01 -21.67 27.37
N LYS A 207 22.93 -21.40 26.07
CA LYS A 207 24.07 -21.14 25.18
C LYS A 207 24.10 -19.67 24.75
N PRO A 208 25.28 -19.08 24.52
CA PRO A 208 25.37 -17.73 23.97
C PRO A 208 24.78 -17.70 22.56
N ALA A 209 23.82 -16.80 22.33
CA ALA A 209 23.24 -16.61 21.01
C ALA A 209 24.28 -16.03 20.04
N MET A 210 24.35 -16.60 18.84
CA MET A 210 25.20 -16.07 17.77
C MET A 210 24.83 -14.63 17.42
N LYS A 211 25.84 -13.82 17.09
CA LYS A 211 25.64 -12.49 16.53
C LYS A 211 24.91 -12.60 15.18
N ARG A 212 24.01 -11.65 14.90
CA ARG A 212 23.13 -11.65 13.72
C ARG A 212 23.88 -11.92 12.41
N GLY A 213 24.94 -11.17 12.11
CA GLY A 213 25.71 -11.34 10.88
C GLY A 213 26.35 -12.72 10.73
N ALA A 214 26.90 -13.27 11.81
CA ALA A 214 27.49 -14.61 11.81
C ALA A 214 26.42 -15.69 11.59
N TRP A 215 25.26 -15.55 12.22
CA TRP A 215 24.12 -16.45 12.01
C TRP A 215 23.63 -16.43 10.56
N PHE A 216 23.51 -15.24 9.95
CA PHE A 216 23.16 -15.13 8.53
C PHE A 216 24.22 -15.75 7.60
N GLY A 217 25.50 -15.65 7.94
CA GLY A 217 26.57 -16.33 7.19
C GLY A 217 26.45 -17.85 7.24
N VAL A 218 26.16 -18.42 8.41
CA VAL A 218 25.91 -19.86 8.55
C VAL A 218 24.66 -20.28 7.76
N LEU A 219 23.56 -19.53 7.90
CA LEU A 219 22.33 -19.81 7.16
C LEU A 219 22.57 -19.76 5.64
N GLN A 220 23.28 -18.75 5.14
CA GLN A 220 23.61 -18.62 3.73
C GLN A 220 24.41 -19.84 3.23
N ASN A 221 25.42 -20.27 3.98
CA ASN A 221 26.22 -21.44 3.62
C ASN A 221 25.38 -22.73 3.60
N GLN A 222 24.48 -22.90 4.57
CA GLN A 222 23.54 -24.03 4.59
C GLN A 222 22.61 -24.02 3.37
N LEU A 223 22.05 -22.86 3.03
CA LEU A 223 21.16 -22.72 1.86
C LEU A 223 21.89 -22.99 0.54
N LEU A 224 23.18 -22.64 0.43
CA LEU A 224 24.01 -22.94 -0.74
C LEU A 224 24.35 -24.43 -0.89
N GLN A 225 24.28 -25.20 0.19
CA GLN A 225 24.55 -26.63 0.19
C GLN A 225 23.31 -27.48 -0.15
N LEU A 226 22.12 -26.87 -0.24
CA LEU A 226 20.89 -27.57 -0.57
C LEU A 226 20.93 -28.11 -2.01
N LYS A 227 20.52 -29.37 -2.16
CA LYS A 227 20.41 -30.09 -3.42
C LYS A 227 18.95 -30.32 -3.79
N ALA A 228 18.68 -30.68 -5.04
CA ALA A 228 17.32 -31.00 -5.49
C ALA A 228 16.66 -32.12 -4.65
N GLU A 229 17.47 -33.05 -4.15
CA GLU A 229 17.06 -34.14 -3.26
C GLU A 229 16.47 -33.65 -1.94
N ASP A 230 16.98 -32.54 -1.39
CA ASP A 230 16.51 -31.97 -0.12
C ASP A 230 15.09 -31.38 -0.24
N PHE A 231 14.61 -31.18 -1.47
CA PHE A 231 13.24 -30.73 -1.76
C PHE A 231 12.31 -31.88 -2.15
N ALA A 232 12.79 -33.13 -2.18
CA ALA A 232 11.97 -34.29 -2.48
C ALA A 232 10.89 -34.49 -1.40
N GLY A 233 9.64 -34.64 -1.81
CA GLY A 233 8.50 -34.80 -0.89
C GLY A 233 7.91 -33.49 -0.37
N VAL A 234 8.48 -32.33 -0.70
CA VAL A 234 7.79 -31.05 -0.51
C VAL A 234 6.69 -30.96 -1.56
N VAL A 235 5.49 -31.41 -1.19
CA VAL A 235 4.28 -31.12 -1.97
C VAL A 235 4.09 -29.62 -1.89
N ALA A 236 4.50 -28.89 -2.94
CA ALA A 236 4.11 -27.50 -3.09
C ALA A 236 2.61 -27.44 -2.84
N THR A 237 2.16 -26.66 -1.86
CA THR A 237 0.73 -26.48 -1.60
C THR A 237 0.08 -26.28 -2.95
N PRO A 238 -0.76 -27.22 -3.41
CA PRO A 238 -1.32 -27.13 -4.74
C PRO A 238 -1.93 -25.74 -4.80
N LEU A 239 -1.54 -24.95 -5.81
CA LEU A 239 -2.19 -23.67 -6.10
C LEU A 239 -3.67 -23.96 -5.96
N SER A 240 -4.34 -23.39 -4.94
CA SER A 240 -5.78 -23.54 -4.76
C SER A 240 -6.37 -23.27 -6.11
N GLY A 241 -6.86 -24.35 -6.77
CA GLY A 241 -6.78 -24.55 -8.21
C GLY A 241 -6.93 -23.25 -8.92
N SER A 242 -5.85 -22.73 -9.55
CA SER A 242 -5.74 -21.38 -10.09
C SER A 242 -7.13 -20.82 -10.32
N GLN A 243 -7.67 -20.13 -9.31
CA GLN A 243 -8.64 -19.13 -9.63
C GLN A 243 -7.75 -18.13 -10.34
N LYS A 244 -7.55 -18.36 -11.66
CA LYS A 244 -7.58 -17.31 -12.65
C LYS A 244 -8.59 -16.40 -12.03
N ARG A 245 -8.12 -15.30 -11.47
CA ARG A 245 -8.98 -14.23 -11.05
C ARG A 245 -9.79 -14.06 -12.31
N GLN A 246 -11.01 -14.60 -12.33
CA GLN A 246 -11.94 -14.27 -13.38
C GLN A 246 -12.00 -12.80 -13.09
N ARG A 247 -11.28 -12.01 -13.91
CA ARG A 247 -11.69 -10.64 -14.17
C ARG A 247 -13.17 -10.84 -14.33
N THR A 248 -13.92 -10.35 -13.34
CA THR A 248 -15.38 -10.41 -13.35
C THR A 248 -15.69 -10.08 -14.79
N HIS A 249 -16.23 -11.06 -15.54
CA HIS A 249 -16.54 -10.82 -16.93
C HIS A 249 -17.68 -9.82 -16.81
N ILE A 250 -17.32 -8.55 -16.75
CA ILE A 250 -18.19 -7.45 -16.99
C ILE A 250 -18.65 -7.80 -18.39
N ARG A 251 -19.85 -8.40 -18.48
CA ARG A 251 -20.58 -8.59 -19.71
C ARG A 251 -20.99 -7.19 -20.15
N VAL A 252 -20.00 -6.42 -20.59
CA VAL A 252 -20.20 -5.28 -21.46
C VAL A 252 -19.95 -5.86 -22.83
N THR A 253 -21.06 -6.03 -23.55
CA THR A 253 -21.07 -6.20 -25.00
C THR A 253 -20.08 -5.22 -25.63
N HIS A 254 -19.39 -5.61 -26.70
CA HIS A 254 -18.54 -4.68 -27.45
C HIS A 254 -19.34 -3.40 -27.73
N GLN A 255 -18.91 -2.29 -27.13
CA GLN A 255 -19.59 -1.00 -27.25
C GLN A 255 -18.57 0.03 -27.68
N LEU A 256 -19.01 0.92 -28.57
CA LEU A 256 -18.19 2.01 -29.05
C LEU A 256 -18.21 3.15 -28.02
N GLU A 257 -17.05 3.46 -27.44
CA GLU A 257 -16.90 4.54 -26.46
C GLU A 257 -16.25 5.76 -27.09
N GLN A 258 -16.76 6.96 -26.79
CA GLN A 258 -16.17 8.22 -27.23
C GLN A 258 -15.22 8.79 -26.18
N ARG A 259 -14.00 9.13 -26.57
CA ARG A 259 -13.05 9.80 -25.67
C ARG A 259 -13.43 11.25 -25.45
N ASN A 260 -13.73 11.60 -24.20
CA ASN A 260 -14.08 12.96 -23.76
C ASN A 260 -12.87 13.70 -23.20
N ASP A 261 -11.93 14.10 -24.06
CA ASP A 261 -10.78 14.92 -23.68
C ASP A 261 -11.11 16.42 -23.85
N TRP A 262 -11.47 17.08 -22.74
CA TRP A 262 -11.64 18.53 -22.67
C TRP A 262 -10.32 19.22 -22.28
N VAL A 263 -10.02 20.36 -22.91
CA VAL A 263 -8.85 21.18 -22.56
C VAL A 263 -9.30 22.62 -22.41
N THR A 264 -8.95 23.24 -21.27
CA THR A 264 -9.19 24.66 -21.05
C THR A 264 -8.08 25.47 -21.69
N VAL A 265 -8.43 26.32 -22.67
CA VAL A 265 -7.49 27.24 -23.33
C VAL A 265 -8.03 28.65 -23.17
N GLY A 266 -7.33 29.48 -22.39
CA GLY A 266 -7.73 30.87 -22.15
C GLY A 266 -9.07 31.03 -21.42
N GLY A 267 -9.38 30.15 -20.45
CA GLY A 267 -10.62 30.20 -19.68
C GLY A 267 -11.85 29.57 -20.37
N VAL A 268 -11.77 29.23 -21.66
CA VAL A 268 -12.83 28.54 -22.40
C VAL A 268 -12.50 27.05 -22.53
N GLN A 269 -13.44 26.18 -22.16
CA GLN A 269 -13.31 24.75 -22.39
C GLN A 269 -13.47 24.44 -23.88
N LYS A 270 -12.41 23.95 -24.51
CA LYS A 270 -12.44 23.48 -25.90
C LYS A 270 -12.16 21.99 -25.94
N ARG A 271 -12.92 21.26 -26.76
CA ARG A 271 -12.62 19.84 -27.03
C ARG A 271 -11.33 19.74 -27.82
N ARG A 272 -10.48 18.76 -27.49
CA ARG A 272 -9.24 18.52 -28.22
C ARG A 272 -9.55 17.88 -29.58
N HIS A 273 -9.89 18.69 -30.58
CA HIS A 273 -9.98 18.20 -31.96
C HIS A 273 -8.56 18.00 -32.51
N GLY A 274 -8.14 16.74 -32.65
CA GLY A 274 -7.17 16.38 -33.68
C GLY A 274 -7.77 16.66 -35.06
N ARG A 275 -6.92 16.82 -36.08
CA ARG A 275 -7.32 17.08 -37.49
C ARG A 275 -8.60 16.31 -37.86
N SER A 276 -9.47 16.92 -38.66
CA SER A 276 -10.86 16.56 -39.03
C SER A 276 -11.18 15.10 -39.40
N PHE A 277 -10.18 14.21 -39.45
CA PHE A 277 -10.31 12.78 -39.68
C PHE A 277 -9.95 11.89 -38.47
N SER A 278 -9.58 12.48 -37.32
CA SER A 278 -9.18 11.73 -36.13
C SER A 278 -10.39 11.03 -35.50
N ILE A 279 -10.37 9.70 -35.51
CA ILE A 279 -11.40 8.85 -34.91
C ILE A 279 -11.38 9.08 -33.39
N THR A 280 -12.47 9.58 -32.81
CA THR A 280 -12.61 9.82 -31.36
C THR A 280 -13.23 8.65 -30.60
N PHE A 281 -13.56 7.59 -31.33
CA PHE A 281 -14.27 6.44 -30.83
C PHE A 281 -13.34 5.23 -30.75
N PHE A 282 -13.41 4.47 -29.66
CA PHE A 282 -12.60 3.28 -29.44
C PHE A 282 -13.42 2.17 -28.79
N CYS A 283 -12.95 0.93 -28.89
CA CYS A 283 -13.52 -0.19 -28.14
C CYS A 283 -12.55 -0.57 -27.02
N GLU A 284 -12.95 -0.42 -25.76
CA GLU A 284 -12.07 -0.71 -24.62
C GLU A 284 -11.74 -2.21 -24.53
N ARG A 285 -12.64 -3.11 -24.99
CA ARG A 285 -12.41 -4.56 -24.98
C ARG A 285 -11.34 -5.00 -25.98
N CYS A 286 -11.30 -4.35 -27.14
CA CYS A 286 -10.34 -4.65 -28.21
C CYS A 286 -9.05 -3.82 -28.09
N SER A 287 -8.94 -3.00 -27.03
CA SER A 287 -7.73 -2.25 -26.70
C SER A 287 -6.80 -3.13 -25.85
N LEU A 288 -5.49 -3.09 -26.14
CA LEU A 288 -4.48 -3.89 -25.47
C LEU A 288 -3.55 -2.98 -24.65
N ASP A 289 -3.54 -3.17 -23.33
CA ASP A 289 -2.79 -2.38 -22.37
C ASP A 289 -3.02 -0.85 -22.56
N ASP A 290 -1.97 -0.09 -22.82
CA ASP A 290 -2.07 1.34 -23.09
C ASP A 290 -2.49 1.64 -24.54
N ALA A 291 -2.48 0.66 -25.46
CA ALA A 291 -2.82 0.87 -26.87
C ALA A 291 -4.34 0.78 -27.11
N LYS A 292 -4.94 1.87 -27.57
CA LYS A 292 -6.38 1.92 -27.87
C LYS A 292 -6.67 1.53 -29.32
N LEU A 293 -7.68 0.69 -29.52
CA LEU A 293 -8.22 0.38 -30.84
C LEU A 293 -9.27 1.43 -31.22
N TRP A 294 -8.91 2.32 -32.14
CA TRP A 294 -9.79 3.39 -32.61
C TRP A 294 -10.63 2.94 -33.79
N LEU A 295 -11.95 3.00 -33.65
CA LEU A 295 -12.92 2.54 -34.66
C LEU A 295 -13.88 3.68 -35.00
N CYS A 296 -14.10 3.93 -36.29
CA CYS A 296 -15.06 4.94 -36.72
C CYS A 296 -16.50 4.48 -36.48
N ASN A 297 -17.36 5.41 -36.01
CA ASN A 297 -18.81 5.18 -35.84
C ASN A 297 -19.63 5.48 -37.09
N ASN A 298 -19.01 6.07 -38.12
CA ASN A 298 -19.71 6.46 -39.34
C ASN A 298 -19.32 5.50 -40.46
N ILE A 299 -20.28 5.21 -41.34
CA ILE A 299 -20.08 4.37 -42.52
C ILE A 299 -19.03 5.05 -43.40
N ARG A 300 -17.88 4.41 -43.57
CA ARG A 300 -16.70 4.99 -44.24
C ARG A 300 -15.99 4.03 -45.18
N ARG A 301 -16.34 2.74 -45.15
CA ARG A 301 -15.69 1.69 -45.93
C ARG A 301 -16.73 0.79 -46.56
N GLN A 302 -16.46 0.36 -47.78
CA GLN A 302 -17.18 -0.75 -48.40
C GLN A 302 -16.36 -2.02 -48.14
N TYR A 303 -17.00 -3.03 -47.53
CA TYR A 303 -16.40 -4.33 -47.27
C TYR A 303 -17.40 -5.42 -47.66
N ASN A 304 -16.96 -6.42 -48.44
CA ASN A 304 -17.83 -7.43 -49.06
C ASN A 304 -19.04 -6.84 -49.80
N GLY A 305 -18.84 -5.72 -50.51
CA GLY A 305 -19.89 -5.04 -51.27
C GLY A 305 -20.84 -4.17 -50.43
N VAL A 306 -20.77 -4.24 -49.09
CA VAL A 306 -21.66 -3.51 -48.16
C VAL A 306 -20.93 -2.32 -47.54
N ASN A 307 -21.60 -1.17 -47.45
CA ASN A 307 -21.07 0.00 -46.77
C ASN A 307 -21.24 -0.17 -45.25
N LYS A 308 -20.11 -0.24 -44.53
CA LYS A 308 -20.06 -0.51 -43.09
C LYS A 308 -19.22 0.53 -42.33
N THR A 309 -19.44 0.63 -41.02
CA THR A 309 -18.53 1.37 -40.14
C THR A 309 -17.26 0.56 -39.87
N CYS A 310 -16.21 1.19 -39.34
CA CYS A 310 -15.01 0.45 -38.93
C CYS A 310 -15.32 -0.46 -37.73
N PHE A 311 -16.33 -0.10 -36.92
CA PHE A 311 -16.75 -0.90 -35.79
C PHE A 311 -17.41 -2.20 -36.25
N ASP A 312 -18.31 -2.13 -37.23
CA ASP A 312 -19.01 -3.31 -37.76
C ASP A 312 -18.03 -4.25 -38.46
N ILE A 313 -17.11 -3.71 -39.28
CA ILE A 313 -16.08 -4.54 -39.93
C ILE A 313 -15.20 -5.24 -38.89
N TRP A 314 -14.83 -4.54 -37.81
CA TRP A 314 -13.99 -5.14 -36.76
C TRP A 314 -14.70 -6.25 -35.98
N HIS A 315 -15.97 -6.06 -35.64
CA HIS A 315 -16.68 -6.97 -34.74
C HIS A 315 -17.45 -8.05 -35.49
N ASP A 316 -18.09 -7.71 -36.60
CA ASP A 316 -18.97 -8.64 -37.33
C ASP A 316 -18.17 -9.44 -38.36
N ASP A 317 -17.19 -8.82 -39.03
CA ASP A 317 -16.45 -9.48 -40.12
C ASP A 317 -15.08 -10.03 -39.69
N PHE A 318 -14.41 -9.42 -38.70
CA PHE A 318 -13.07 -9.84 -38.21
C PHE A 318 -13.07 -10.54 -36.84
N ASP A 319 -14.24 -10.87 -36.31
CA ASP A 319 -14.41 -11.55 -35.01
C ASP A 319 -13.55 -10.91 -33.89
N ALA A 320 -13.69 -9.58 -33.76
CA ALA A 320 -12.93 -8.77 -32.81
C ALA A 320 -11.39 -8.85 -32.94
N GLY A 321 -10.88 -9.27 -34.09
CA GLY A 321 -9.45 -9.33 -34.42
C GLY A 321 -8.90 -10.74 -34.63
N GLU A 322 -9.70 -11.79 -34.38
CA GLU A 322 -9.28 -13.19 -34.50
C GLU A 322 -9.30 -13.69 -35.97
N SER A 323 -10.11 -13.08 -36.84
CA SER A 323 -10.29 -13.53 -38.24
C SER A 323 -9.92 -12.47 -39.29
N ILE A 324 -8.92 -11.63 -38.99
CA ILE A 324 -8.44 -10.60 -39.93
C ILE A 324 -7.82 -11.27 -41.17
N PRO A 325 -8.28 -10.97 -42.40
CA PRO A 325 -7.69 -11.51 -43.62
C PRO A 325 -6.20 -11.18 -43.73
N ALA A 326 -5.39 -12.15 -44.16
CA ALA A 326 -3.93 -12.00 -44.28
C ALA A 326 -3.50 -10.82 -45.17
N THR A 327 -4.35 -10.41 -46.11
CA THR A 327 -4.16 -9.25 -47.00
C THR A 327 -4.25 -7.91 -46.27
N LEU A 328 -4.94 -7.84 -45.13
CA LEU A 328 -5.21 -6.61 -44.37
C LEU A 328 -4.43 -6.50 -43.05
N GLY A 329 -3.77 -7.58 -42.61
CA GLY A 329 -3.10 -7.65 -41.30
C GLY A 329 -2.08 -6.54 -41.02
N LYS A 330 -1.40 -6.01 -42.05
CA LYS A 330 -0.43 -4.89 -41.90
C LYS A 330 -1.08 -3.50 -41.85
N HIS A 331 -2.36 -3.37 -42.19
CA HIS A 331 -3.09 -2.09 -42.23
C HIS A 331 -3.94 -1.83 -40.98
N VAL A 332 -4.08 -2.82 -40.10
CA VAL A 332 -4.72 -2.69 -38.80
C VAL A 332 -3.63 -2.39 -37.76
N VAL A 333 -3.65 -1.18 -37.19
CA VAL A 333 -2.64 -0.74 -36.20
C VAL A 333 -3.32 -0.22 -34.95
N LEU A 334 -3.00 -0.81 -33.79
CA LEU A 334 -3.35 -0.26 -32.49
C LEU A 334 -2.54 1.00 -32.22
N ARG A 335 -3.19 2.07 -31.76
CA ARG A 335 -2.51 3.33 -31.50
C ARG A 335 -2.25 3.50 -30.01
N HIS A 336 -0.97 3.60 -29.64
CA HIS A 336 -0.59 4.05 -28.32
C HIS A 336 -0.99 5.51 -28.11
N PRO A 337 -1.38 5.93 -26.90
CA PRO A 337 -1.56 7.33 -26.56
C PRO A 337 -0.28 8.06 -26.88
N GLY A 338 -0.38 9.16 -27.65
CA GLY A 338 0.76 10.02 -27.91
C GLY A 338 1.43 10.38 -26.58
N GLN A 339 2.77 10.33 -26.56
CA GLN A 339 3.55 10.74 -25.39
C GLN A 339 2.99 12.06 -24.83
N ARG A 340 2.85 12.16 -23.51
CA ARG A 340 2.48 13.44 -22.87
C ARG A 340 3.45 14.48 -23.41
N ALA A 341 2.93 15.48 -24.13
CA ALA A 341 3.73 16.58 -24.62
C ALA A 341 4.56 17.10 -23.43
N GLY A 342 5.88 16.97 -23.51
CA GLY A 342 6.77 17.49 -22.49
C GLY A 342 6.45 18.95 -22.23
N LYS A 343 6.72 19.45 -21.01
CA LYS A 343 6.55 20.87 -20.68
C LYS A 343 7.11 21.71 -21.84
N ARG A 344 6.26 22.56 -22.43
CA ARG A 344 6.64 23.48 -23.50
C ARG A 344 7.90 24.21 -23.06
N LYS A 345 9.01 24.00 -23.77
CA LYS A 345 10.23 24.76 -23.54
C LYS A 345 9.90 26.23 -23.79
N ARG A 346 10.27 27.11 -22.85
CA ARG A 346 10.07 28.55 -23.00
C ARG A 346 10.73 29.00 -24.30
N THR A 347 10.01 29.81 -25.07
CA THR A 347 10.54 30.37 -26.32
C THR A 347 11.64 31.38 -26.00
N ARG A 348 12.57 31.61 -26.94
CA ARG A 348 13.68 32.58 -26.78
C ARG A 348 13.19 33.98 -26.37
N ARG A 349 11.98 34.36 -26.77
CA ARG A 349 11.34 35.63 -26.39
C ARG A 349 10.89 35.67 -24.92
N GLU A 350 10.39 34.55 -24.40
CA GLU A 350 9.98 34.40 -22.99
C GLU A 350 11.20 34.36 -22.03
N LEU A 351 12.37 33.91 -22.51
CA LEU A 351 13.62 33.96 -21.73
C LEU A 351 14.21 35.38 -21.66
N ARG A 352 14.10 36.18 -22.73
CA ARG A 352 14.57 37.56 -22.74
C ARG A 352 13.78 38.47 -21.78
N LEU A 353 12.45 38.31 -21.74
CA LEU A 353 11.58 39.10 -20.84
C LEU A 353 11.77 38.78 -19.35
N ALA A 354 12.43 37.66 -19.01
CA ALA A 354 12.74 37.30 -17.63
C ALA A 354 14.11 37.80 -17.17
N GLY A 355 15.03 38.10 -18.10
CA GLY A 355 16.37 38.63 -17.77
C GLY A 355 16.37 40.11 -17.38
N ASP A 356 15.39 40.88 -17.85
CA ASP A 356 15.31 42.34 -17.61
C ASP A 356 14.68 42.72 -16.25
N ARG A 357 14.46 41.77 -15.33
CA ARG A 357 13.78 42.02 -14.03
C ARG A 357 14.61 41.80 -12.78
N GLU A 358 15.87 41.36 -12.88
CA GLU A 358 16.75 41.13 -11.71
C GLU A 358 18.07 41.90 -11.82
N GLY A 359 17.98 43.22 -11.99
CA GLY A 359 19.15 44.09 -12.09
C GLY A 359 18.90 45.49 -11.52
N SER A 360 18.64 45.59 -10.22
CA SER A 360 18.83 46.84 -9.44
C SER A 360 18.64 46.58 -7.94
N GLY A 361 19.68 46.79 -7.13
CA GLY A 361 19.58 46.92 -5.67
C GLY A 361 20.65 46.19 -4.88
N ASP A 362 21.84 46.78 -4.81
CA ASP A 362 22.50 47.21 -3.55
C ASP A 362 24.04 47.11 -3.65
N MET A 363 24.65 48.29 -3.80
CA MET A 363 26.04 48.58 -3.46
C MET A 363 26.02 49.12 -2.03
N ASP A 364 26.64 48.39 -1.10
CA ASP A 364 27.25 48.99 0.09
C ASP A 364 28.76 48.72 0.02
N SER A 365 29.49 49.77 0.33
CA SER A 365 30.92 50.03 0.15
C SER A 365 31.81 49.45 1.25
N ASP A 366 33.07 49.21 0.86
CA ASP A 366 34.33 49.30 1.62
C ASP A 366 34.42 48.67 3.03
N ASP A 367 35.36 47.75 3.22
CA ASP A 367 36.72 48.16 3.62
C ASP A 367 37.78 47.04 3.52
N SER A 368 38.98 47.49 3.15
CA SER A 368 40.36 46.95 3.31
C SER A 368 40.62 45.65 4.09
N ASP A 369 41.46 44.74 3.53
CA ASP A 369 42.84 44.57 4.01
C ASP A 369 43.71 43.60 3.16
N PHE A 370 45.01 43.91 3.22
CA PHE A 370 46.19 43.55 2.42
C PHE A 370 46.64 42.06 2.40
N GLU A 371 47.42 41.76 1.35
CA GLU A 371 48.51 40.75 1.18
C GLU A 371 49.12 40.27 2.53
N ASP A 372 49.32 38.98 2.81
CA ASP A 372 50.10 37.93 2.14
C ASP A 372 49.58 36.50 2.43
#